data_AF-A0A068NWX6-F1
#
_entry.id   AF-A0A068NWX6-F1
#
_cell.length_a   1.000
_cell.length_b   1.000
_cell.length_c   1.000
_cell.angle_alpha   90.00
_cell.angle_beta   90.00
_cell.angle_gamma   90.00
#
_symmetry.space_group_name_H-M   'P 1'
#
loop_
_entity.id
_entity.type
_entity.pdbx_description
1 polymer ?
#
loop_
_entity_poly.entity_id
_entity_poly.type
_entity_poly.pdbx_seq_one_letter_code
_entity_poly.pdbx_strand_id
1 'polypeptide(L)'
;MKGIPPEIDRIMWTIAEDGNHGAADEFVQRYPLYREELLRRRETVSRLKTSGKRVKSETIPKFVPTESIRTAPAPRQVAIVSALVLAALAAASYTITSLAAPPPKPEQILAPGGSSPSNVAPKLEPRKPESPIAKSNPDTSEAVVSHQTQTPEYLKPQTLVLKKAALVDALRLIASQAKVRIEIAPGMPNPTIALEYRDTNAIEMLKDLGSKYGFTPFDQGDGSIVVYPAVDPSGTSAGPSNARRVGG
;
A
#
# COMPACT_ATOMS: atom_id res chain seq x y z
N MET A 1 -5.11 30.49 10.04
CA MET A 1 -6.29 30.06 10.80
C MET A 1 -6.20 30.73 12.18
N LYS A 2 -7.19 31.55 12.57
CA LYS A 2 -7.17 32.15 13.91
C LYS A 2 -7.23 31.01 14.92
N GLY A 3 -6.24 30.94 15.81
CA GLY A 3 -6.21 29.92 16.86
C GLY A 3 -7.41 30.12 17.77
N ILE A 4 -8.39 29.22 17.70
CA ILE A 4 -9.51 29.20 18.63
C ILE A 4 -8.96 28.63 19.94
N PRO A 5 -9.13 29.31 21.08
CA PRO A 5 -8.74 28.76 22.37
C PRO A 5 -9.39 27.39 22.60
N PRO A 6 -8.65 26.39 23.12
CA PRO A 6 -9.14 25.02 23.23
C PRO A 6 -10.39 24.88 24.11
N GLU A 7 -10.60 25.79 25.05
CA GLU A 7 -11.80 25.84 25.88
C GLU A 7 -13.05 26.22 25.06
N ILE A 8 -12.94 27.27 24.25
CA ILE A 8 -14.02 27.73 23.37
C ILE A 8 -14.32 26.69 22.30
N ASP A 9 -13.29 26.00 21.82
CA ASP A 9 -13.41 24.89 20.88
C ASP A 9 -14.29 23.76 21.42
N ARG A 10 -14.04 23.33 22.66
CA ARG A 10 -14.83 22.29 23.35
C ARG A 10 -16.30 22.71 23.53
N ILE A 11 -16.54 23.96 23.92
CA ILE A 11 -17.90 24.48 24.10
C ILE A 11 -18.65 24.48 22.77
N MET A 12 -18.02 24.92 21.68
CA MET A 12 -18.64 24.92 20.35
C MET A 12 -18.98 23.52 19.86
N TRP A 13 -18.10 22.54 20.10
CA TRP A 13 -18.40 21.14 19.76
C TRP A 13 -19.58 20.59 20.54
N THR A 14 -19.62 20.86 21.85
CA THR A 14 -20.74 20.44 22.72
C THR A 14 -22.08 21.01 22.24
N ILE A 15 -22.13 22.32 21.98
CA ILE A 15 -23.33 22.98 21.46
C ILE A 15 -23.73 22.42 20.08
N ALA A 16 -22.75 22.11 19.23
CA ALA A 16 -23.02 21.56 17.90
C ALA A 16 -23.58 20.13 17.93
N GLU A 17 -23.15 19.30 18.88
CA GLU A 17 -23.63 17.93 19.08
C GLU A 17 -25.04 17.90 19.69
N ASP A 18 -25.27 18.73 20.72
CA ASP A 18 -26.56 18.80 21.43
C ASP A 18 -27.66 19.41 20.56
N GLY A 19 -27.29 20.33 19.65
CA GLY A 19 -28.24 21.01 18.76
C GLY A 19 -29.17 22.00 19.48
N ASN A 20 -28.89 22.36 20.74
CA ASN A 20 -29.69 23.29 21.52
C ASN A 20 -29.54 24.73 21.00
N HIS A 21 -30.63 25.29 20.47
CA HIS A 21 -30.63 26.64 19.92
C HIS A 21 -30.41 27.72 20.98
N GLY A 22 -30.91 27.54 22.21
CA GLY A 22 -30.72 28.51 23.29
C GLY A 22 -29.25 28.66 23.73
N ALA A 23 -28.53 27.54 23.83
CA ALA A 23 -27.11 27.55 24.16
C ALA A 23 -26.25 28.19 23.04
N ALA A 24 -26.67 28.05 21.78
CA ALA A 24 -26.00 28.69 20.65
C ALA A 24 -26.19 30.22 20.68
N ASP A 25 -27.38 30.71 20.99
CA ASP A 25 -27.65 32.15 21.05
C ASP A 25 -26.89 32.81 22.21
N GLU A 26 -26.86 32.16 23.37
CA GLU A 26 -26.07 32.61 24.53
C GLU A 26 -24.56 32.62 24.21
N PHE A 27 -24.07 31.62 23.50
CA PHE A 27 -22.68 31.58 23.05
C PHE A 27 -22.34 32.71 22.07
N VAL A 28 -23.24 33.02 21.13
CA VAL A 28 -23.04 34.13 20.17
C VAL A 28 -23.04 35.48 20.87
N GLN A 29 -23.83 35.64 21.93
CA GLN A 29 -23.79 36.86 22.76
C GLN A 29 -22.46 37.01 23.51
N ARG A 30 -21.92 35.93 24.09
CA ARG A 30 -20.64 35.97 24.82
C ARG A 30 -19.43 36.05 23.89
N TYR A 31 -19.48 35.42 22.72
CA TYR A 31 -18.36 35.29 21.81
C TYR A 31 -18.75 35.58 20.35
N PRO A 32 -19.06 36.84 20.01
CA PRO A 32 -19.53 37.20 18.67
C PRO A 32 -18.49 36.90 17.57
N LEU A 33 -17.20 36.88 17.91
CA LEU A 33 -16.11 36.59 16.97
C LEU A 33 -16.11 35.15 16.43
N TYR A 34 -16.71 34.18 17.14
CA TYR A 34 -16.70 32.75 16.76
C TYR A 34 -18.03 32.26 16.20
N ARG A 35 -18.96 33.17 15.90
CA ARG A 35 -20.28 32.84 15.34
C ARG A 35 -20.21 31.98 14.09
N GLU A 36 -19.35 32.35 13.14
CA GLU A 36 -19.21 31.65 11.85
C GLU A 36 -18.61 30.24 12.04
N GLU A 37 -17.68 30.09 12.98
CA GLU A 37 -17.08 28.78 13.31
C GLU A 37 -18.10 27.84 13.98
N LEU A 38 -18.95 28.36 14.86
CA LEU A 38 -20.04 27.59 15.46
C LEU A 38 -21.03 27.11 14.39
N LEU A 39 -21.45 27.98 13.47
CA LEU A 39 -22.37 27.61 12.38
C LEU A 39 -21.78 26.52 11.49
N ARG A 40 -20.51 26.65 11.11
CA ARG A 40 -19.80 25.65 10.29
C ARG A 40 -19.74 24.27 10.98
N ARG A 41 -19.49 24.24 12.28
CA ARG A 41 -19.46 22.99 13.07
C ARG A 41 -20.83 22.35 13.16
N ARG A 42 -21.86 23.14 13.45
CA ARG A 42 -23.25 22.66 13.46
C ARG A 42 -23.65 22.05 12.12
N GLU A 43 -23.30 22.70 11.02
CA GLU A 43 -23.55 22.17 9.69
C GLU A 43 -22.82 20.84 9.48
N THR A 44 -21.54 20.75 9.85
CA THR A 44 -20.73 19.54 9.73
C THR A 44 -21.35 18.38 10.51
N VAL A 45 -21.69 18.60 11.78
CA VAL A 45 -22.34 17.59 12.64
C VAL A 45 -23.70 17.19 12.06
N SER A 46 -24.50 18.15 11.57
CA SER A 46 -25.79 17.86 10.95
C SER A 46 -25.66 16.99 9.69
N ARG A 47 -24.63 17.23 8.87
CA ARG A 47 -24.34 16.44 7.65
C ARG A 47 -23.91 15.02 8.01
N LEU A 48 -23.07 14.85 9.03
CA LEU A 48 -22.67 13.52 9.52
C LEU A 48 -23.85 12.75 10.14
N LYS A 49 -24.72 13.43 10.89
CA LYS A 49 -25.90 12.81 11.50
C LYS A 49 -26.95 12.41 10.47
N THR A 50 -27.03 13.12 9.35
CA THR A 50 -27.97 12.84 8.25
C THR A 50 -27.41 11.83 7.25
N SER A 51 -26.10 11.76 7.04
CA SER A 51 -25.48 10.76 6.14
C SER A 51 -25.69 9.33 6.64
N GLY A 52 -25.67 9.10 7.97
CA GLY A 52 -25.97 7.80 8.57
C GLY A 52 -27.44 7.34 8.43
N LYS A 53 -28.38 8.26 8.16
CA LYS A 53 -29.82 7.94 8.06
C LYS A 53 -30.33 7.77 6.63
N ARG A 54 -29.51 8.00 5.61
CA ARG A 54 -29.92 8.00 4.19
C ARG A 54 -29.48 6.77 3.39
N VAL A 55 -29.41 5.61 4.03
CA VAL A 55 -29.55 4.34 3.30
C VAL A 55 -30.95 3.82 3.60
N LYS A 56 -31.94 4.30 2.83
CA LYS A 56 -33.14 3.49 2.61
C LYS A 56 -32.62 2.14 2.17
N SER A 57 -33.06 1.08 2.82
CA SER A 57 -32.78 -0.30 2.45
C SER A 57 -33.26 -0.57 1.03
N GLU A 58 -32.52 -0.11 0.03
CA GLU A 58 -32.61 -0.65 -1.32
C GLU A 58 -32.18 -2.10 -1.19
N THR A 59 -33.15 -2.96 -1.49
CA THR A 59 -33.06 -4.41 -1.59
C THR A 59 -31.64 -4.87 -1.84
N ILE A 60 -30.95 -5.29 -0.78
CA ILE A 60 -29.62 -5.89 -0.87
C ILE A 60 -29.76 -7.06 -1.84
N PRO A 61 -29.10 -7.04 -3.00
CA PRO A 61 -29.20 -8.13 -3.95
C PRO A 61 -28.69 -9.40 -3.27
N LYS A 62 -29.56 -10.42 -3.19
CA LYS A 62 -29.15 -11.73 -2.66
C LYS A 62 -28.08 -12.30 -3.57
N PHE A 63 -26.97 -12.70 -2.97
CA PHE A 63 -25.94 -13.47 -3.64
C PHE A 63 -26.55 -14.77 -4.18
N VAL A 64 -26.58 -14.92 -5.49
CA VAL A 64 -26.86 -16.19 -6.16
C VAL A 64 -25.51 -16.77 -6.53
N PRO A 65 -25.05 -17.86 -5.91
CA PRO A 65 -23.79 -18.49 -6.26
C PRO A 65 -23.84 -18.88 -7.74
N THR A 66 -22.98 -18.26 -8.56
CA THR A 66 -22.74 -18.71 -9.93
C THR A 66 -22.14 -20.12 -9.83
N GLU A 67 -22.86 -21.12 -10.34
CA GLU A 67 -22.34 -22.48 -10.43
C GLU A 67 -21.04 -22.44 -11.23
N SER A 68 -19.91 -22.73 -10.56
CA SER A 68 -18.61 -22.81 -11.21
C SER A 68 -18.71 -23.87 -12.30
N ILE A 69 -18.53 -23.47 -13.56
CA ILE A 69 -18.52 -24.39 -14.70
C ILE A 69 -17.44 -25.42 -14.43
N ARG A 70 -17.87 -26.63 -14.06
CA ARG A 70 -16.99 -27.75 -13.74
C ARG A 70 -16.36 -28.20 -15.05
N THR A 71 -15.14 -27.73 -15.33
CA THR A 71 -14.41 -28.12 -16.55
C THR A 71 -14.25 -29.63 -16.53
N ALA A 72 -14.90 -30.31 -17.48
CA ALA A 72 -14.79 -31.75 -17.60
C ALA A 72 -13.32 -32.14 -17.83
N PRO A 73 -12.82 -33.20 -17.18
CA PRO A 73 -11.45 -33.65 -17.42
C PRO A 73 -11.29 -34.00 -18.90
N ALA A 74 -10.20 -33.52 -19.51
CA ALA A 74 -9.89 -33.79 -20.90
C ALA A 74 -9.87 -35.32 -21.15
N PRO A 75 -10.37 -35.79 -22.33
CA PRO A 75 -10.41 -37.21 -22.62
C PRO A 75 -9.00 -37.80 -22.62
N ARG A 76 -8.84 -39.00 -22.03
CA ARG A 76 -7.53 -39.66 -21.81
C ARG A 76 -6.65 -39.74 -23.07
N GLN A 77 -7.26 -39.76 -24.25
CA GLN A 77 -6.57 -39.77 -25.54
C GLN A 77 -5.75 -38.50 -25.78
N VAL A 78 -6.24 -37.32 -25.37
CA VAL A 78 -5.54 -36.04 -25.54
C VAL A 78 -4.27 -36.00 -24.67
N ALA A 79 -4.35 -36.53 -23.45
CA ALA A 79 -3.18 -36.64 -22.57
C ALA A 79 -2.09 -37.54 -23.19
N ILE A 80 -2.46 -38.68 -23.76
CA ILE A 80 -1.51 -39.63 -24.39
C ILE A 80 -0.84 -39.00 -25.61
N VAL A 81 -1.60 -38.33 -26.47
CA VAL A 81 -1.05 -37.66 -27.66
C VAL A 81 -0.10 -36.54 -27.26
N SER A 82 -0.45 -35.72 -26.26
CA SER A 82 0.44 -34.66 -25.77
C SER A 82 1.76 -35.20 -25.20
N ALA A 83 1.73 -36.32 -24.50
CA ALA A 83 2.92 -36.95 -23.94
C ALA A 83 3.87 -37.48 -25.04
N LEU A 84 3.32 -38.09 -26.11
CA LEU A 84 4.12 -38.55 -27.25
C LEU A 84 4.77 -37.39 -28.02
N VAL A 85 4.03 -36.29 -28.22
CA VAL A 85 4.57 -35.09 -28.88
C VAL A 85 5.70 -34.47 -28.06
N LEU A 86 5.53 -34.37 -26.73
CA LEU A 86 6.57 -33.87 -25.83
C LEU A 86 7.81 -34.77 -25.82
N ALA A 87 7.63 -36.10 -25.81
CA ALA A 87 8.75 -37.05 -25.85
C ALA A 87 9.53 -36.98 -27.17
N ALA A 88 8.84 -36.85 -28.31
CA ALA A 88 9.48 -36.68 -29.61
C ALA A 88 10.27 -35.37 -29.69
N LEU A 89 9.72 -34.27 -29.15
CA LEU A 89 10.40 -32.98 -29.10
C LEU A 89 11.67 -33.02 -28.24
N ALA A 90 11.62 -33.70 -27.08
CA ALA A 90 12.75 -33.88 -26.19
C ALA A 90 13.86 -34.72 -26.85
N ALA A 91 13.50 -35.83 -27.51
CA ALA A 91 14.46 -36.67 -28.24
C ALA A 91 15.12 -35.92 -29.40
N ALA A 92 14.35 -35.13 -30.17
CA ALA A 92 14.87 -34.29 -31.24
C ALA A 92 15.79 -33.17 -30.71
N SER A 93 15.45 -32.57 -29.57
CA SER A 93 16.32 -31.59 -28.92
C SER A 93 17.64 -32.21 -28.49
N TYR A 94 17.61 -33.40 -27.89
CA TYR A 94 18.81 -34.08 -27.41
C TYR A 94 19.76 -34.46 -28.55
N THR A 95 19.24 -34.98 -29.66
CA THR A 95 20.08 -35.38 -30.81
C THR A 95 20.79 -34.18 -31.44
N ILE A 96 20.07 -33.06 -31.64
CA ILE A 96 20.65 -31.82 -32.18
C ILE A 96 21.74 -31.26 -31.24
N THR A 97 21.46 -31.21 -29.94
CA THR A 97 22.45 -30.75 -28.96
C THR A 97 23.67 -31.66 -28.90
N SER A 98 23.49 -32.98 -29.00
CA SER A 98 24.61 -33.94 -28.95
C SER A 98 25.55 -33.86 -30.16
N LEU A 99 25.04 -33.54 -31.36
CA LEU A 99 25.88 -33.38 -32.56
C LEU A 99 26.57 -32.01 -32.64
N ALA A 100 25.95 -30.98 -32.08
CA ALA A 100 26.47 -29.61 -32.11
C ALA A 100 27.29 -29.24 -30.86
N ALA A 101 27.40 -30.14 -29.88
CA ALA A 101 28.16 -29.90 -28.66
C ALA A 101 29.67 -29.80 -28.98
N PRO A 102 30.33 -28.66 -28.70
CA PRO A 102 31.78 -28.59 -28.77
C PRO A 102 32.39 -29.54 -27.71
N PRO A 103 33.60 -30.10 -27.96
CA PRO A 103 34.25 -30.96 -26.99
C PRO A 103 34.40 -30.22 -25.65
N PRO A 104 34.18 -30.90 -24.51
CA PRO A 104 34.31 -30.28 -23.21
C PRO A 104 35.74 -29.74 -23.07
N LYS A 105 35.85 -28.42 -22.85
CA LYS A 105 37.11 -27.80 -22.47
C LYS A 105 37.53 -28.42 -21.14
N PRO A 106 38.75 -28.98 -21.01
CA PRO A 106 39.21 -29.52 -19.74
C PRO A 106 39.25 -28.39 -18.72
N GLU A 107 38.36 -28.47 -17.72
CA GLU A 107 38.44 -27.66 -16.51
C GLU A 107 39.78 -27.97 -15.84
N GLN A 108 40.63 -26.94 -15.74
CA GLN A 108 41.81 -27.02 -14.89
C GLN A 108 41.33 -27.09 -13.45
N ILE A 109 41.54 -28.25 -12.83
CA ILE A 109 41.37 -28.46 -11.39
C ILE A 109 42.39 -27.57 -10.68
N LEU A 110 41.96 -26.41 -10.21
CA LEU A 110 42.69 -25.63 -9.21
C LEU A 110 42.58 -26.38 -7.88
N ALA A 111 43.72 -26.88 -7.40
CA ALA A 111 43.88 -27.52 -6.11
C ALA A 111 43.42 -26.60 -4.96
N PRO A 112 42.91 -27.15 -3.84
CA PRO A 112 42.53 -26.37 -2.67
C PRO A 112 43.78 -25.87 -1.94
N GLY A 113 44.22 -24.66 -2.29
CA GLY A 113 45.21 -23.90 -1.53
C GLY A 113 44.58 -23.28 -0.30
N GLY A 114 44.98 -23.74 0.87
CA GLY A 114 44.51 -23.23 2.15
C GLY A 114 44.83 -21.75 2.38
N SER A 115 43.89 -21.04 3.00
CA SER A 115 44.18 -19.92 3.88
C SER A 115 43.01 -19.72 4.85
N SER A 116 43.38 -19.52 6.11
CA SER A 116 42.57 -19.58 7.32
C SER A 116 41.35 -18.65 7.35
N PRO A 117 40.30 -18.97 8.13
CA PRO A 117 39.31 -17.99 8.52
C PRO A 117 39.95 -16.97 9.50
N SER A 118 40.21 -15.76 9.00
CA SER A 118 40.58 -14.64 9.87
C SER A 118 39.33 -14.17 10.62
N ASN A 119 39.30 -14.55 11.90
CA ASN A 119 38.36 -14.15 12.92
C ASN A 119 38.46 -12.63 13.16
N VAL A 120 37.54 -11.85 12.58
CA VAL A 120 37.44 -10.41 12.85
C VAL A 120 36.67 -10.22 14.15
N ALA A 121 37.42 -10.17 15.25
CA ALA A 121 36.93 -9.67 16.53
C ALA A 121 36.67 -8.14 16.43
N PRO A 122 35.63 -7.62 17.10
CA PRO A 122 35.34 -6.20 17.12
C PRO A 122 36.41 -5.43 17.91
N LYS A 123 37.02 -4.44 17.26
CA LYS A 123 37.96 -3.51 17.87
C LYS A 123 37.20 -2.53 18.76
N LEU A 124 37.18 -2.83 20.06
CA LEU A 124 36.94 -1.84 21.12
C LEU A 124 38.14 -0.89 21.12
N GLU A 125 37.89 0.40 20.89
CA GLU A 125 38.89 1.44 21.10
C GLU A 125 38.44 2.39 22.22
N PRO A 126 39.32 2.77 23.16
CA PRO A 126 38.97 3.32 24.46
C PRO A 126 39.00 4.85 24.45
N ARG A 127 38.02 5.51 25.09
CA ARG A 127 38.17 6.91 25.51
C ARG A 127 38.03 7.05 27.02
N LYS A 128 39.11 7.60 27.56
CA LYS A 128 39.50 7.87 28.95
C LYS A 128 38.57 8.88 29.65
N PRO A 129 38.44 8.84 30.98
CA PRO A 129 37.53 9.68 31.75
C PRO A 129 38.16 11.01 32.16
N GLU A 130 37.36 12.08 32.22
CA GLU A 130 37.58 13.18 33.19
C GLU A 130 36.30 14.02 33.35
N SER A 131 35.67 13.92 34.52
CA SER A 131 34.76 14.95 35.03
C SER A 131 35.59 16.07 35.67
N PRO A 132 35.02 17.27 35.82
CA PRO A 132 34.80 17.72 37.20
C PRO A 132 33.42 18.31 37.45
N ILE A 133 32.96 18.05 38.67
CA ILE A 133 31.72 18.51 39.30
C ILE A 133 31.90 19.94 39.82
N ALA A 134 30.76 20.67 39.89
CA ALA A 134 30.38 21.70 40.86
C ALA A 134 30.26 23.15 40.35
N LYS A 135 29.01 23.62 40.23
CA LYS A 135 28.39 24.51 41.24
C LYS A 135 26.88 24.67 40.97
N SER A 136 26.11 24.49 42.04
CA SER A 136 24.66 24.65 42.13
C SER A 136 24.22 26.12 42.03
N ASN A 137 23.08 26.38 41.37
CA ASN A 137 21.97 27.15 41.96
C ASN A 137 20.66 26.89 41.17
N PRO A 138 19.49 27.01 41.83
CA PRO A 138 18.20 26.55 41.31
C PRO A 138 17.48 27.69 40.59
N ASP A 139 17.11 27.51 39.33
CA ASP A 139 16.00 28.28 38.79
C ASP A 139 15.28 27.49 37.69
N THR A 140 14.05 27.13 38.04
CA THR A 140 12.89 26.90 37.18
C THR A 140 13.19 26.82 35.67
N SER A 141 13.39 25.61 35.16
CA SER A 141 13.12 25.30 33.76
C SER A 141 12.25 24.06 33.76
N GLU A 142 10.95 24.29 33.54
CA GLU A 142 10.02 23.25 33.12
C GLU A 142 10.69 22.47 31.99
N ALA A 143 10.90 21.18 32.22
CA ALA A 143 11.27 20.26 31.17
C ALA A 143 10.16 20.27 30.13
N VAL A 144 10.36 21.04 29.04
CA VAL A 144 9.61 20.87 27.81
C VAL A 144 9.97 19.48 27.31
N VAL A 145 9.14 18.50 27.67
CA VAL A 145 9.13 17.19 27.04
C VAL A 145 8.79 17.46 25.58
N SER A 146 9.82 17.50 24.74
CA SER A 146 9.67 17.51 23.29
C SER A 146 8.99 16.19 22.92
N HIS A 147 7.66 16.21 22.80
CA HIS A 147 6.94 15.18 22.05
C HIS A 147 7.37 15.37 20.60
N GLN A 148 8.47 14.70 20.22
CA GLN A 148 8.84 14.55 18.83
C GLN A 148 7.67 13.83 18.16
N THR A 149 6.83 14.58 17.45
CA THR A 149 5.86 14.05 16.51
C THR A 149 6.68 13.35 15.42
N GLN A 150 7.01 12.09 15.62
CA GLN A 150 7.71 11.29 14.63
C GLN A 150 6.78 11.17 13.43
N THR A 151 7.02 11.96 12.39
CA THR A 151 6.31 11.83 11.13
C THR A 151 6.46 10.39 10.66
N PRO A 152 5.35 9.65 10.46
CA PRO A 152 5.40 8.25 10.08
C PRO A 152 6.28 8.05 8.85
N GLU A 153 7.08 6.98 8.83
CA GLU A 153 8.11 6.77 7.80
C GLU A 153 7.54 6.64 6.39
N TYR A 154 6.29 6.18 6.28
CA TYR A 154 5.53 6.09 5.03
C TYR A 154 5.11 7.44 4.43
N LEU A 155 5.19 8.53 5.20
CA LEU A 155 4.93 9.89 4.71
C LEU A 155 6.19 10.58 4.18
N LYS A 156 7.37 9.96 4.31
CA LYS A 156 8.61 10.54 3.80
C LYS A 156 8.69 10.40 2.27
N PRO A 157 9.23 11.40 1.56
CA PRO A 157 9.45 11.29 0.13
C PRO A 157 10.47 10.19 -0.18
N GLN A 158 10.17 9.35 -1.18
CA GLN A 158 11.01 8.24 -1.60
C GLN A 158 11.22 8.27 -3.12
N THR A 159 12.41 7.84 -3.53
CA THR A 159 12.76 7.64 -4.94
C THR A 159 12.80 6.14 -5.22
N LEU A 160 12.10 5.72 -6.27
CA LEU A 160 11.96 4.32 -6.64
C LEU A 160 11.96 4.19 -8.16
N VAL A 161 12.90 3.39 -8.69
CA VAL A 161 13.09 3.19 -10.13
C VAL A 161 13.10 1.69 -10.42
N LEU A 162 12.11 1.21 -11.15
CA LEU A 162 11.98 -0.18 -11.60
C LEU A 162 11.79 -0.20 -13.11
N LYS A 163 12.63 -0.95 -13.83
CA LYS A 163 12.57 -1.01 -15.29
C LYS A 163 11.74 -2.16 -15.82
N LYS A 164 11.67 -3.28 -15.07
CA LYS A 164 10.98 -4.50 -15.50
C LYS A 164 10.73 -5.41 -14.29
N ALA A 165 9.74 -5.08 -13.49
CA ALA A 165 9.38 -5.84 -12.29
C ALA A 165 7.93 -6.32 -12.38
N ALA A 166 7.61 -7.43 -11.72
CA ALA A 166 6.23 -7.84 -11.55
C ALA A 166 5.52 -6.85 -10.60
N LEU A 167 4.25 -6.52 -10.84
CA LEU A 167 3.50 -5.56 -10.02
C LEU A 167 3.53 -5.94 -8.54
N VAL A 168 3.36 -7.23 -8.22
CA VAL A 168 3.41 -7.74 -6.85
C VAL A 168 4.76 -7.47 -6.18
N ASP A 169 5.85 -7.64 -6.93
CA ASP A 169 7.20 -7.39 -6.42
C ASP A 169 7.45 -5.89 -6.20
N ALA A 170 6.94 -5.06 -7.11
CA ALA A 170 7.00 -3.60 -6.95
C ALA A 170 6.25 -3.14 -5.69
N LEU A 171 5.06 -3.69 -5.43
CA LEU A 171 4.30 -3.41 -4.20
C LEU A 171 5.06 -3.83 -2.95
N ARG A 172 5.66 -5.03 -2.94
CA ARG A 172 6.49 -5.50 -1.82
C ARG A 172 7.72 -4.62 -1.60
N LEU A 173 8.32 -4.10 -2.67
CA LEU A 173 9.46 -3.22 -2.58
C LEU A 173 9.07 -1.88 -1.95
N ILE A 174 7.96 -1.27 -2.39
CA ILE A 174 7.37 -0.08 -1.76
C ILE A 174 7.08 -0.34 -0.27
N ALA A 175 6.50 -1.51 0.05
CA ALA A 175 6.21 -1.91 1.43
C ALA A 175 7.48 -1.90 2.30
N SER A 176 8.55 -2.52 1.79
CA SER A 176 9.84 -2.60 2.50
C SER A 176 10.51 -1.25 2.68
N GLN A 177 10.44 -0.37 1.68
CA GLN A 177 11.10 0.93 1.69
C GLN A 177 10.35 1.94 2.56
N ALA A 178 9.02 1.86 2.60
CA ALA A 178 8.16 2.70 3.44
C ALA A 178 7.89 2.12 4.84
N LYS A 179 8.42 0.92 5.13
CA LYS A 179 8.16 0.14 6.35
C LYS A 179 6.66 -0.03 6.65
N VAL A 180 5.86 -0.24 5.61
CA VAL A 180 4.42 -0.53 5.72
C VAL A 180 4.15 -2.00 5.44
N ARG A 181 3.08 -2.54 6.01
CA ARG A 181 2.63 -3.90 5.70
C ARG A 181 1.62 -3.82 4.57
N ILE A 182 1.94 -4.39 3.41
CA ILE A 182 0.99 -4.45 2.29
C ILE A 182 0.37 -5.85 2.23
N GLU A 183 -0.94 -5.92 2.40
CA GLU A 183 -1.73 -7.13 2.19
C GLU A 183 -2.40 -7.08 0.81
N ILE A 184 -2.17 -8.13 0.02
CA ILE A 184 -2.66 -8.24 -1.35
C ILE A 184 -3.87 -9.16 -1.35
N ALA A 185 -5.03 -8.64 -1.76
CA ALA A 185 -6.23 -9.45 -1.90
C ALA A 185 -6.05 -10.52 -3.00
N PRO A 186 -6.70 -11.69 -2.86
CA PRO A 186 -6.68 -12.72 -3.90
C PRO A 186 -7.26 -12.20 -5.22
N GLY A 187 -6.72 -12.68 -6.34
CA GLY A 187 -7.16 -12.27 -7.69
C GLY A 187 -6.50 -10.98 -8.23
N MET A 188 -5.47 -10.46 -7.55
CA MET A 188 -4.70 -9.31 -8.06
C MET A 188 -3.98 -9.65 -9.39
N PRO A 189 -4.14 -8.84 -10.45
CA PRO A 189 -3.37 -9.00 -11.69
C PRO A 189 -1.89 -8.74 -11.44
N ASN A 190 -1.01 -9.53 -12.06
CA ASN A 190 0.45 -9.39 -11.90
C ASN A 190 1.17 -9.08 -13.22
N PRO A 191 0.91 -7.93 -13.87
CA PRO A 191 1.61 -7.55 -15.08
C PRO A 191 3.08 -7.19 -14.80
N THR A 192 3.92 -7.26 -15.83
CA THR A 192 5.27 -6.69 -15.77
C THR A 192 5.19 -5.19 -16.04
N ILE A 193 5.79 -4.40 -15.15
CA ILE A 193 5.68 -2.95 -15.14
C ILE A 193 7.05 -2.27 -15.10
N ALA A 194 7.08 -1.03 -15.57
CA ALA A 194 8.20 -0.10 -15.45
C ALA A 194 7.67 1.19 -14.82
N LEU A 195 8.35 1.67 -13.79
CA LEU A 195 7.93 2.82 -13.01
C LEU A 195 9.14 3.60 -12.50
N GLU A 196 8.99 4.92 -12.46
CA GLU A 196 9.97 5.85 -11.96
C GLU A 196 9.23 6.90 -11.15
N TYR A 197 9.51 6.93 -9.86
CA TYR A 197 8.98 7.91 -8.93
C TYR A 197 10.14 8.59 -8.23
N ARG A 198 10.02 9.91 -8.06
CA ARG A 198 11.02 10.76 -7.41
C ARG A 198 10.30 11.59 -6.36
N ASP A 199 10.85 11.60 -5.16
CA ASP A 199 10.34 12.35 -4.01
C ASP A 199 8.84 12.16 -3.75
N THR A 200 8.33 10.96 -4.02
CA THR A 200 6.90 10.65 -3.89
C THR A 200 6.64 9.85 -2.61
N ASN A 201 5.52 10.11 -1.95
CA ASN A 201 5.09 9.37 -0.78
C ASN A 201 4.58 7.97 -1.20
N ALA A 202 4.79 6.95 -0.36
CA ALA A 202 4.32 5.59 -0.60
C ALA A 202 2.82 5.49 -0.88
N ILE A 203 1.96 6.22 -0.16
CA ILE A 203 0.51 6.25 -0.37
C ILE A 203 0.17 6.84 -1.75
N GLU A 204 0.88 7.89 -2.18
CA GLU A 204 0.66 8.50 -3.49
C GLU A 204 1.13 7.57 -4.61
N MET A 205 2.29 6.92 -4.46
CA MET A 205 2.77 5.89 -5.38
C MET A 205 1.73 4.77 -5.52
N LEU A 206 1.20 4.27 -4.40
CA LEU A 206 0.20 3.20 -4.40
C LEU A 206 -1.12 3.62 -5.06
N LYS A 207 -1.55 4.88 -4.88
CA LYS A 207 -2.75 5.42 -5.55
C LYS A 207 -2.55 5.58 -7.05
N ASP A 208 -1.39 6.05 -7.48
CA ASP A 208 -1.06 6.18 -8.91
C ASP A 208 -0.96 4.80 -9.58
N LEU A 209 -0.28 3.84 -8.93
CA LEU A 209 -0.23 2.45 -9.39
C LEU A 209 -1.63 1.83 -9.43
N GLY A 210 -2.46 2.09 -8.42
CA GLY A 210 -3.83 1.61 -8.37
C GLY A 210 -4.68 2.11 -9.54
N SER A 211 -4.53 3.38 -9.88
CA SER A 211 -5.22 4.00 -11.00
C SER A 211 -4.78 3.43 -12.35
N LYS A 212 -3.48 3.11 -12.50
CA LYS A 212 -2.90 2.55 -13.74
C LYS A 212 -3.18 1.07 -13.95
N TYR A 213 -3.14 0.29 -12.87
CA TYR A 213 -3.20 -1.17 -12.92
C TYR A 213 -4.51 -1.76 -12.37
N GLY A 214 -5.48 -0.91 -12.04
CA GLY A 214 -6.83 -1.33 -11.69
C GLY A 214 -6.91 -1.94 -10.29
N PHE A 215 -6.38 -1.26 -9.29
CA PHE A 215 -6.56 -1.63 -7.88
C PHE A 215 -6.76 -0.39 -7.00
N THR A 216 -7.27 -0.59 -5.79
CA THR A 216 -7.48 0.49 -4.80
C THR A 216 -6.71 0.16 -3.53
N PRO A 217 -5.76 1.02 -3.09
CA PRO A 217 -5.12 0.89 -1.78
C PRO A 217 -6.03 1.44 -0.69
N PHE A 218 -6.17 0.71 0.41
CA PHE A 218 -6.90 1.10 1.61
C PHE A 218 -5.97 1.13 2.82
N ASP A 219 -5.76 2.31 3.37
CA ASP A 219 -4.95 2.53 4.58
C ASP A 219 -5.78 2.23 5.83
N GLN A 220 -5.28 1.33 6.67
CA GLN A 220 -5.94 0.94 7.93
C GLN A 220 -5.54 1.83 9.11
N GLY A 221 -4.53 2.70 8.96
CA GLY A 221 -4.11 3.68 9.97
C GLY A 221 -3.12 3.17 11.01
N ASP A 222 -2.83 1.88 11.04
CA ASP A 222 -1.83 1.21 11.90
C ASP A 222 -0.52 0.88 11.15
N GLY A 223 -0.37 1.40 9.93
CA GLY A 223 0.77 1.12 9.05
C GLY A 223 0.57 -0.14 8.19
N SER A 224 -0.62 -0.73 8.17
CA SER A 224 -1.00 -1.69 7.13
C SER A 224 -1.88 -1.05 6.04
N ILE A 225 -1.64 -1.52 4.81
CA ILE A 225 -2.37 -1.11 3.62
C ILE A 225 -2.88 -2.36 2.93
N VAL A 226 -4.19 -2.46 2.75
CA VAL A 226 -4.82 -3.56 2.02
C VAL A 226 -5.08 -3.12 0.58
N VAL A 227 -4.72 -3.94 -0.39
CA VAL A 227 -4.86 -3.63 -1.81
C VAL A 227 -5.91 -4.54 -2.45
N TYR A 228 -6.95 -3.92 -3.01
CA TYR A 228 -8.08 -4.62 -3.65
C TYR A 228 -8.06 -4.42 -5.17
N PRO A 229 -8.26 -5.47 -5.99
CA PRO A 229 -8.46 -5.29 -7.43
C PRO A 229 -9.77 -4.53 -7.69
N ALA A 230 -9.71 -3.54 -8.58
CA ALA A 230 -10.87 -2.77 -9.04
C ALA A 230 -11.57 -3.42 -10.24
N VAL A 231 -10.91 -4.41 -10.86
CA VAL A 231 -11.47 -5.19 -11.97
C VAL A 231 -11.87 -6.56 -11.42
N ASP A 232 -13.13 -6.92 -11.58
CA ASP A 232 -13.60 -8.27 -11.32
C ASP A 232 -12.88 -9.22 -12.31
N PRO A 233 -12.11 -10.22 -11.85
CA PRO A 233 -11.42 -11.15 -12.75
C PRO A 233 -12.39 -11.94 -13.65
N SER A 234 -13.69 -11.85 -13.37
CA SER A 234 -14.79 -12.46 -14.12
C SER A 234 -15.40 -11.54 -15.20
N GLY A 235 -15.01 -10.26 -15.23
CA GLY A 235 -15.54 -9.26 -16.14
C GLY A 235 -14.81 -9.24 -17.48
N THR A 236 -15.33 -9.98 -18.45
CA THR A 236 -14.95 -9.83 -19.87
C THR A 236 -15.01 -8.35 -20.24
N SER A 237 -13.90 -7.81 -20.73
CA SER A 237 -13.82 -6.46 -21.28
C SER A 237 -14.83 -6.30 -22.40
N ALA A 238 -16.02 -5.77 -22.06
CA ALA A 238 -16.97 -5.26 -23.03
C ALA A 238 -16.38 -3.96 -23.60
N GLY A 239 -15.47 -4.10 -24.56
CA GLY A 239 -15.12 -3.01 -25.44
C GLY A 239 -16.38 -2.53 -26.15
N PRO A 240 -16.58 -1.21 -26.34
CA PRO A 240 -17.73 -0.70 -27.07
C PRO A 240 -17.64 -1.17 -28.53
N SER A 241 -18.36 -2.24 -28.85
CA SER A 241 -18.58 -2.70 -30.22
C SER A 241 -19.51 -1.69 -30.91
N ASN A 242 -18.90 -0.63 -31.43
CA ASN A 242 -19.60 0.37 -32.23
C ASN A 242 -19.80 -0.19 -33.65
N ALA A 243 -20.62 -1.24 -33.77
CA ALA A 243 -21.10 -1.77 -35.03
C ALA A 243 -22.30 -0.92 -35.49
N ARG A 244 -22.04 0.31 -35.93
CA ARG A 244 -23.02 1.12 -36.66
C ARG A 244 -23.12 0.54 -38.07
N ARG A 245 -23.98 -0.48 -38.22
CA ARG A 245 -24.33 -1.08 -39.51
C ARG A 245 -25.05 -0.03 -40.36
N VAL A 246 -24.41 0.32 -41.46
CA VAL A 246 -24.97 1.08 -42.58
C VAL A 246 -25.80 0.12 -43.44
N GLY A 247 -26.99 0.56 -43.85
CA GLY A 247 -27.62 0.12 -45.10
C GLY A 247 -28.86 -0.76 -44.98
N GLY A 248 -29.93 -0.34 -45.67
CA GLY A 248 -31.15 -1.09 -45.94
C GLY A 248 -32.33 -0.17 -46.16
#